data_AF-A0A7X1FU63-F1
#
_entry.id   AF-A0A7X1FU63-F1
#
_cell.length_a   1.000
_cell.length_b   1.000
_cell.length_c   1.000
_cell.angle_alpha   90.00
_cell.angle_beta   90.00
_cell.angle_gamma   90.00
#
_symmetry.space_group_name_H-M   'P 1'
#
loop_
_entity.id
_entity.type
_entity.pdbx_description
1 polymer ?
#
loop_
_entity_poly.entity_id
_entity_poly.type
_entity_poly.pdbx_seq_one_letter_code
_entity_poly.pdbx_strand_id
1 'polypeptide(L)'
;MNLPVARQLYDYCAQHKVNALELEGWPISFSVGPKLQAWSPALFVYPDRITIPFVDPRKGKRLTREGIRFIFSIQFHAVRVNNPDYDEVHGEIIQFSKEDGRSIRIIPEDGMRLFSYEELEFMISQTQRMWFDVLTDRQQETRRRAGGTGSLI
;
A
#
# COMPACT_ATOMS: atom_id res chain seq x y z
N MET A 1 -2.87 12.01 -13.25
CA MET A 1 -3.95 11.08 -12.80
C MET A 1 -4.22 10.06 -13.91
N ASN A 2 -4.42 8.78 -13.58
CA ASN A 2 -4.62 7.70 -14.56
C ASN A 2 -6.11 7.61 -14.94
N LEU A 3 -6.52 8.32 -16.00
CA LEU A 3 -7.93 8.48 -16.40
C LEU A 3 -8.67 7.14 -16.63
N PRO A 4 -8.10 6.13 -17.30
CA PRO A 4 -8.73 4.82 -17.41
C PRO A 4 -9.03 4.14 -16.06
N VAL A 5 -8.12 4.24 -15.09
CA VAL A 5 -8.32 3.70 -13.74
C VAL A 5 -9.46 4.42 -13.03
N ALA A 6 -9.50 5.76 -13.12
CA ALA A 6 -10.55 6.55 -12.50
C ALA A 6 -11.94 6.24 -13.09
N ARG A 7 -12.05 6.11 -14.42
CA ARG A 7 -13.31 5.73 -15.09
C ARG A 7 -13.79 4.36 -14.65
N GLN A 8 -12.89 3.37 -14.66
CA GLN A 8 -13.26 2.01 -14.22
C GLN A 8 -13.70 1.97 -12.75
N LEU A 9 -13.04 2.73 -11.87
CA LEU A 9 -13.45 2.84 -10.48
C LEU A 9 -14.84 3.49 -10.34
N TYR A 10 -15.11 4.55 -11.09
CA TYR A 10 -16.43 5.17 -11.13
C TYR A 10 -17.51 4.20 -11.63
N ASP A 11 -17.27 3.54 -12.76
CA ASP A 11 -18.20 2.57 -13.36
C ASP A 11 -18.50 1.41 -12.40
N TYR A 12 -17.45 0.90 -11.73
CA TYR A 12 -17.59 -0.15 -10.71
C TYR A 12 -18.44 0.31 -9.53
N CYS A 13 -18.18 1.50 -8.99
CA CYS A 13 -18.98 2.03 -7.87
C CYS A 13 -20.44 2.23 -8.28
N ALA A 14 -20.70 2.77 -9.47
CA ALA A 14 -22.05 2.96 -9.99
C ALA A 14 -22.79 1.62 -10.17
N GLN A 15 -22.13 0.61 -10.74
CA GLN A 15 -22.71 -0.71 -10.97
C GLN A 15 -23.02 -1.46 -9.67
N HIS A 16 -22.15 -1.34 -8.66
CA HIS A 16 -22.28 -2.07 -7.39
C HIS A 16 -22.95 -1.23 -6.28
N LYS A 17 -23.47 -0.04 -6.64
CA LYS A 17 -24.12 0.91 -5.71
C LYS A 17 -23.25 1.26 -4.51
N VAL A 18 -21.96 1.47 -4.77
CA VAL A 18 -20.98 1.85 -3.76
C VAL A 18 -21.03 3.36 -3.58
N ASN A 19 -21.33 3.80 -2.37
CA ASN A 19 -21.18 5.20 -1.99
C ASN A 19 -19.79 5.39 -1.36
N ALA A 20 -19.02 6.34 -1.89
CA ALA A 20 -17.74 6.72 -1.30
C ALA A 20 -17.96 7.89 -0.33
N LEU A 21 -17.56 7.70 0.92
CA LEU A 21 -17.49 8.76 1.93
C LEU A 21 -16.03 9.12 2.16
N GLU A 22 -15.75 10.38 2.48
CA GLU A 22 -14.40 10.80 2.87
C GLU A 22 -14.02 10.13 4.21
N LEU A 23 -12.79 9.63 4.28
CA LEU A 23 -12.21 9.11 5.51
C LEU A 23 -11.08 10.04 5.95
N GLU A 24 -11.29 10.77 7.03
CA GLU A 24 -10.20 11.45 7.72
C GLU A 24 -9.29 10.39 8.36
N GLY A 25 -8.10 10.22 7.81
CA GLY A 25 -7.13 9.24 8.27
C GLY A 25 -5.72 9.81 8.26
N TRP A 26 -4.98 9.56 9.35
CA TRP A 26 -3.59 9.97 9.48
C TRP A 26 -2.66 8.79 9.17
N PRO A 27 -1.54 9.01 8.46
CA PRO A 27 -0.54 7.97 8.25
C PRO A 27 -0.09 7.32 9.56
N ILE A 28 0.01 5.99 9.58
CA ILE A 28 0.56 5.27 10.73
C ILE A 28 2.06 5.54 10.81
N SER A 29 2.55 5.80 12.03
CA SER A 29 3.96 6.06 12.30
C SER A 29 4.60 4.84 12.93
N PHE A 30 5.87 4.59 12.61
CA PHE A 30 6.70 3.55 13.23
C PHE A 30 7.92 4.20 13.89
N SER A 31 8.61 3.50 14.78
CA SER A 31 9.82 4.05 15.44
C SER A 31 10.95 4.35 14.46
N VAL A 32 10.97 3.67 13.30
CA VAL A 32 11.97 3.84 12.25
C VAL A 32 11.31 3.86 10.87
N GLY A 33 11.81 4.73 9.99
CA GLY A 33 11.36 4.82 8.61
C GLY A 33 10.24 5.84 8.37
N PRO A 34 9.64 5.83 7.16
CA PRO A 34 8.60 6.79 6.80
C PRO A 34 7.27 6.45 7.48
N LYS A 35 6.44 7.47 7.68
CA LYS A 35 5.02 7.26 7.97
C LYS A 35 4.37 6.57 6.76
N LEU A 36 3.52 5.58 7.02
CA LEU A 36 2.87 4.81 5.96
C LEU A 36 1.39 5.14 5.88
N GLN A 37 0.93 5.34 4.65
CA GLN A 37 -0.48 5.38 4.31
C GLN A 37 -0.72 4.34 3.22
N ALA A 38 -1.42 3.27 3.59
CA ALA A 38 -1.72 2.14 2.73
C ALA A 38 -3.23 1.98 2.51
N TRP A 39 -3.94 3.10 2.42
CA TRP A 39 -5.36 3.19 2.10
C TRP A 39 -5.64 4.46 1.31
N SER A 40 -6.73 4.47 0.55
CA SER A 40 -7.32 5.70 0.05
C SER A 40 -8.10 6.38 1.17
N PRO A 41 -8.11 7.72 1.27
CA PRO A 41 -8.86 8.47 2.29
C PRO A 41 -10.37 8.45 2.00
N ALA A 42 -10.94 7.25 1.89
CA ALA A 42 -12.34 7.03 1.62
C ALA A 42 -12.83 5.78 2.36
N LEU A 43 -14.12 5.74 2.68
CA LEU A 43 -14.89 4.56 3.02
C LEU A 43 -15.77 4.19 1.83
N PHE A 44 -15.78 2.92 1.46
CA PHE A 44 -16.69 2.38 0.44
C PHE A 44 -17.86 1.69 1.14
N VAL A 45 -19.03 2.31 1.04
CA VAL A 45 -20.27 1.80 1.61
C VAL A 45 -21.02 1.03 0.53
N TYR A 46 -20.95 -0.29 0.62
CA TYR A 46 -21.76 -1.22 -0.17
C TYR A 46 -23.12 -1.42 0.50
N PRO A 47 -24.11 -2.00 -0.21
CA PRO A 47 -25.40 -2.34 0.39
C PRO A 47 -25.32 -3.28 1.61
N ASP A 48 -24.26 -4.10 1.69
CA ASP A 48 -24.10 -5.20 2.66
C ASP A 48 -22.89 -5.05 3.59
N ARG A 49 -21.98 -4.10 3.34
CA ARG A 49 -20.74 -3.94 4.10
C ARG A 49 -20.09 -2.58 3.90
N ILE A 50 -19.18 -2.22 4.78
CA ILE A 50 -18.33 -1.03 4.66
C ILE A 50 -16.88 -1.48 4.52
N THR A 51 -16.14 -0.92 3.57
CA THR A 51 -14.73 -1.23 3.35
C THR A 51 -13.84 0.00 3.30
N ILE A 52 -12.56 -0.19 3.62
CA ILE A 52 -11.49 0.79 3.38
C ILE A 52 -10.69 0.32 2.15
N PRO A 53 -10.85 0.99 1.00
CA PRO A 53 -10.17 0.60 -0.22
C PRO A 53 -8.69 1.00 -0.19
N PHE A 54 -7.83 0.11 -0.69
CA PHE A 54 -6.51 0.42 -1.19
C PHE A 54 -6.51 0.26 -2.72
N VAL A 55 -6.44 1.39 -3.42
CA VAL A 55 -6.38 1.41 -4.88
C VAL A 55 -4.94 1.11 -5.33
N ASP A 56 -4.76 -0.04 -6.00
CA ASP A 56 -3.48 -0.45 -6.59
C ASP A 56 -3.51 -0.23 -8.12
N PRO A 57 -3.12 0.96 -8.61
CA PRO A 57 -3.19 1.28 -10.03
C PRO A 57 -2.06 0.63 -10.84
N ARG A 58 -1.18 -0.18 -10.24
CA ARG A 58 0.01 -0.69 -10.95
C ARG A 58 -0.41 -1.58 -12.12
N LYS A 59 0.19 -1.31 -13.29
CA LYS A 59 0.13 -2.23 -14.44
C LYS A 59 1.09 -3.41 -14.25
N GLY A 60 2.20 -3.23 -13.53
CA GLY A 60 3.33 -4.16 -13.49
C GLY A 60 3.14 -5.37 -12.56
N LYS A 61 4.13 -5.62 -11.70
CA LYS A 61 4.03 -6.66 -10.67
C LYS A 61 2.97 -6.25 -9.64
N ARG A 62 1.96 -7.09 -9.46
CA ARG A 62 0.90 -6.92 -8.46
C ARG A 62 1.45 -7.23 -7.06
N LEU A 63 0.68 -6.86 -6.03
CA LEU A 63 0.96 -7.34 -4.68
C LEU A 63 1.01 -8.87 -4.66
N THR A 64 2.03 -9.40 -4.02
CA THR A 64 2.07 -10.81 -3.62
C THR A 64 1.08 -11.04 -2.48
N ARG A 65 0.88 -12.31 -2.09
CA ARG A 65 0.06 -12.64 -0.91
C ARG A 65 0.56 -11.94 0.37
N GLU A 66 1.86 -11.91 0.60
CA GLU A 66 2.46 -11.18 1.72
C GLU A 66 2.30 -9.66 1.58
N GLY A 67 2.39 -9.13 0.35
CA GLY A 67 2.10 -7.72 0.10
C GLY A 67 0.65 -7.35 0.41
N ILE A 68 -0.31 -8.18 0.02
CA ILE A 68 -1.73 -8.03 0.37
C ILE A 68 -1.91 -8.04 1.89
N ARG A 69 -1.32 -9.04 2.56
CA ARG A 69 -1.35 -9.16 4.03
C ARG A 69 -0.78 -7.92 4.71
N PHE A 70 0.34 -7.40 4.21
CA PHE A 70 0.97 -6.19 4.73
C PHE A 70 0.04 -4.98 4.62
N ILE A 71 -0.60 -4.76 3.45
CA ILE A 71 -1.55 -3.66 3.26
C ILE A 71 -2.71 -3.76 4.26
N PHE A 72 -3.38 -4.91 4.35
CA PHE A 72 -4.50 -5.09 5.29
C PHE A 72 -4.08 -4.90 6.75
N SER A 73 -2.87 -5.35 7.11
CA SER A 73 -2.35 -5.16 8.46
C SER A 73 -2.14 -3.67 8.76
N ILE A 74 -1.59 -2.90 7.81
CA ILE A 74 -1.47 -1.45 7.96
C ILE A 74 -2.84 -0.79 8.11
N GLN A 75 -3.82 -1.16 7.29
CA GLN A 75 -5.18 -0.62 7.38
C GLN A 75 -5.84 -0.95 8.73
N PHE A 76 -5.72 -2.18 9.21
CA PHE A 76 -6.20 -2.61 10.52
C PHE A 76 -5.62 -1.76 11.65
N HIS A 77 -4.28 -1.67 11.72
CA HIS A 77 -3.63 -0.91 12.80
C HIS A 77 -3.88 0.59 12.70
N ALA A 78 -3.91 1.15 11.49
CA ALA A 78 -4.11 2.59 11.31
C ALA A 78 -5.54 3.02 11.64
N VAL A 79 -6.54 2.21 11.25
CA VAL A 79 -7.95 2.63 11.26
C VAL A 79 -8.76 1.94 12.35
N ARG A 80 -8.62 0.62 12.54
CA ARG A 80 -9.45 -0.13 13.49
C ARG A 80 -8.91 -0.12 14.91
N VAL A 81 -7.61 -0.40 15.08
CA VAL A 81 -7.00 -0.46 16.42
C VAL A 81 -7.11 0.88 17.15
N ASN A 82 -7.02 1.99 16.41
CA ASN A 82 -7.03 3.34 16.99
C ASN A 82 -8.44 3.96 17.09
N ASN A 83 -9.47 3.31 16.51
CA ASN A 83 -10.82 3.84 16.53
C ASN A 83 -11.86 2.69 16.54
N PRO A 84 -12.52 2.46 17.70
CA PRO A 84 -13.57 1.45 17.85
C PRO A 84 -14.76 1.60 16.89
N ASP A 85 -15.04 2.82 16.40
CA ASP A 85 -16.14 3.06 15.44
C ASP A 85 -15.93 2.35 14.10
N TYR A 86 -14.70 1.89 13.83
CA TYR A 86 -14.34 1.18 12.60
C TYR A 86 -14.18 -0.33 12.78
N ASP A 87 -14.52 -0.92 13.93
CA ASP A 87 -14.28 -2.35 14.19
C ASP A 87 -14.92 -3.28 13.14
N GLU A 88 -16.09 -2.91 12.63
CA GLU A 88 -16.82 -3.64 11.59
C GLU A 88 -16.39 -3.31 10.15
N VAL A 89 -15.44 -2.40 9.96
CA VAL A 89 -14.99 -1.98 8.62
C VAL A 89 -13.89 -2.92 8.11
N HIS A 90 -14.09 -3.48 6.92
CA HIS A 90 -13.15 -4.43 6.33
C HIS A 90 -12.14 -3.76 5.39
N GLY A 91 -10.93 -4.32 5.27
CA GLY A 91 -10.02 -3.94 4.20
C GLY A 91 -10.50 -4.44 2.84
N GLU A 92 -10.24 -3.66 1.79
CA GLU A 92 -10.41 -4.09 0.40
C GLU A 92 -9.26 -3.59 -0.46
N ILE A 93 -8.71 -4.43 -1.32
CA ILE A 93 -7.70 -4.03 -2.30
C ILE A 93 -8.33 -4.05 -3.70
N ILE A 94 -8.23 -2.92 -4.40
CA ILE A 94 -8.76 -2.73 -5.75
C ILE A 94 -7.59 -2.75 -6.72
N GLN A 95 -7.48 -3.84 -7.47
CA GLN A 95 -6.49 -3.98 -8.55
C GLN A 95 -7.13 -3.80 -9.91
N PHE A 96 -6.31 -3.46 -10.90
CA PHE A 96 -6.74 -3.26 -12.27
C PHE A 96 -6.02 -4.23 -13.21
N SER A 97 -6.71 -4.73 -14.23
CA SER A 97 -6.13 -5.59 -15.26
C SER A 97 -5.04 -4.87 -16.07
N LYS A 98 -4.18 -5.64 -16.74
CA LYS A 98 -3.16 -5.10 -17.64
C LYS A 98 -3.71 -4.74 -19.01
N GLU A 99 -4.84 -5.35 -19.37
CA GLU A 99 -5.47 -5.28 -20.68
C GLU A 99 -6.14 -3.92 -20.93
N ASP A 100 -6.49 -3.69 -22.21
CA ASP A 100 -7.31 -2.56 -22.59
C ASP A 100 -8.66 -2.63 -21.85
N GLY A 101 -9.03 -1.51 -21.25
CA GLY A 101 -10.21 -1.42 -20.40
C GLY A 101 -9.94 -1.52 -18.90
N ARG A 102 -8.75 -1.98 -18.45
CA ARG A 102 -8.33 -1.88 -17.02
C ARG A 102 -9.37 -2.43 -16.02
N SER A 103 -10.00 -3.56 -16.34
CA SER A 103 -11.05 -4.16 -15.50
C SER A 103 -10.64 -4.34 -14.03
N ILE A 104 -11.59 -4.13 -13.13
CA ILE A 104 -11.36 -4.19 -11.68
C ILE A 104 -11.34 -5.64 -11.18
N ARG A 105 -10.37 -5.92 -10.31
CA ARG A 105 -10.31 -7.10 -9.47
C ARG A 105 -10.34 -6.64 -8.01
N ILE A 106 -11.33 -7.12 -7.29
CA ILE A 106 -11.46 -6.95 -5.86
C ILE A 106 -10.75 -8.08 -5.13
N ILE A 107 -10.00 -7.73 -4.08
CA ILE A 107 -9.45 -8.66 -3.11
C ILE A 107 -9.99 -8.22 -1.75
N PRO A 108 -10.92 -8.97 -1.15
CA PRO A 108 -11.42 -8.66 0.19
C PRO A 108 -10.40 -9.09 1.26
N GLU A 109 -10.49 -8.49 2.44
CA GLU A 109 -9.87 -9.02 3.65
C GLU A 109 -10.64 -10.26 4.11
N ASP A 110 -10.18 -11.45 3.73
CA ASP A 110 -10.86 -12.71 4.01
C ASP A 110 -10.05 -13.62 4.95
N GLY A 111 -10.44 -13.66 6.22
CA GLY A 111 -10.01 -14.66 7.22
C GLY A 111 -8.50 -14.77 7.47
N MET A 112 -7.70 -13.85 6.95
CA MET A 112 -6.25 -13.96 7.02
C MET A 112 -5.71 -13.39 8.33
N ARG A 113 -4.76 -14.10 8.95
CA ARG A 113 -4.02 -13.55 10.09
C ARG A 113 -3.27 -12.30 9.65
N LEU A 114 -3.55 -11.17 10.28
CA LEU A 114 -2.81 -9.93 10.04
C LEU A 114 -1.47 -9.95 10.79
N PHE A 115 -0.54 -9.12 10.34
CA PHE A 115 0.69 -8.85 11.08
C PHE A 115 0.36 -7.99 12.30
N SER A 116 1.01 -8.31 13.43
CA SER A 116 1.10 -7.42 14.58
C SER A 116 1.85 -6.14 14.22
N TYR A 117 1.72 -5.12 15.07
CA TYR A 117 2.41 -3.85 14.88
C TYR A 117 3.94 -4.05 14.91
N GLU A 118 4.43 -4.92 15.80
CA GLU A 118 5.84 -5.29 15.95
C GLU A 118 6.38 -6.03 14.73
N GLU A 119 5.59 -6.96 14.16
CA GLU A 119 5.96 -7.63 12.91
C GLU A 119 6.06 -6.61 11.75
N LEU A 120 5.14 -5.65 11.66
CA LEU A 120 5.19 -4.58 10.66
C LEU A 120 6.42 -3.70 10.84
N GLU A 121 6.70 -3.26 12.07
CA GLU A 121 7.86 -2.44 12.41
C GLU A 121 9.16 -3.16 12.07
N PHE A 122 9.25 -4.46 12.39
CA PHE A 122 10.39 -5.28 12.01
C PHE A 122 10.56 -5.34 10.48
N MET A 123 9.50 -5.62 9.71
CA MET A 123 9.57 -5.68 8.24
C MET A 123 10.01 -4.35 7.61
N ILE A 124 9.52 -3.23 8.15
CA ILE A 124 9.87 -1.89 7.69
C ILE A 124 11.34 -1.58 8.00
N SER A 125 11.79 -1.86 9.22
CA SER A 125 13.18 -1.62 9.62
C SER A 125 14.17 -2.45 8.80
N GLN A 126 13.85 -3.73 8.50
CA GLN A 126 14.67 -4.57 7.63
C GLN A 126 14.76 -3.99 6.21
N THR A 127 13.64 -3.51 5.67
CA THR A 127 13.62 -2.90 4.34
C THR A 127 14.48 -1.64 4.31
N GLN A 128 14.36 -0.76 5.30
CA GLN A 128 15.15 0.47 5.39
C GLN A 128 16.65 0.17 5.53
N ARG A 129 17.02 -0.81 6.36
CA ARG A 129 18.40 -1.25 6.53
C ARG A 129 18.99 -1.73 5.20
N MET A 130 18.30 -2.62 4.49
CA MET A 130 18.76 -3.09 3.18
C MET A 130 18.92 -1.94 2.17
N TRP A 131 18.00 -0.97 2.18
CA TRP A 131 18.12 0.22 1.34
C TRP A 131 19.34 1.06 1.69
N PHE A 132 19.60 1.27 2.98
CA PHE A 132 20.77 2.00 3.46
C PHE A 132 22.07 1.30 3.05
N ASP A 133 22.15 -0.02 3.22
CA ASP A 133 23.31 -0.82 2.83
C ASP A 133 23.58 -0.69 1.32
N VAL A 134 22.54 -0.86 0.49
CA VAL A 134 22.64 -0.72 -0.99
C VAL A 134 23.09 0.69 -1.40
N LEU A 135 22.58 1.75 -0.76
CA LEU A 135 22.98 3.12 -1.06
C LEU A 135 24.42 3.40 -0.64
N THR A 136 24.83 2.87 0.51
CA THR A 136 26.20 3.00 1.03
C THR A 136 27.20 2.32 0.12
N ASP A 137 26.91 1.09 -0.31
CA ASP A 137 27.76 0.32 -1.23
C ASP A 137 27.91 1.04 -2.58
N ARG A 138 26.81 1.56 -3.14
CA ARG A 138 26.83 2.34 -4.38
C ARG A 138 27.67 3.61 -4.25
N GLN A 139 27.61 4.28 -3.11
CA GLN A 139 28.41 5.48 -2.85
C GLN A 139 29.90 5.14 -2.73
N GLN A 140 30.25 4.06 -2.03
CA GLN A 140 31.63 3.58 -1.92
C GLN A 140 32.19 3.16 -3.29
N GLU A 141 31.40 2.46 -4.10
CA GLU A 141 31.81 2.06 -5.45
C GLU A 141 32.06 3.27 -6.35
N THR A 142 31.17 4.28 -6.29
CA THR A 142 31.34 5.53 -7.04
C THR A 142 32.61 6.27 -6.63
N ARG A 143 32.91 6.34 -5.32
CA ARG A 143 34.15 6.94 -4.81
C ARG A 143 35.40 6.17 -5.25
N ARG A 144 35.36 4.83 -5.23
CA ARG A 144 36.47 3.99 -5.71
C ARG A 144 36.75 4.22 -7.20
N ARG A 145 35.70 4.34 -8.03
CA ARG A 145 35.84 4.63 -9.46
C ARG A 145 36.37 6.03 -9.72
N ALA A 146 35.95 7.03 -8.95
CA ALA A 146 36.44 8.41 -9.07
C ALA A 146 37.91 8.59 -8.64
N GLY A 147 38.39 7.78 -7.69
CA GLY A 147 39.80 7.77 -7.27
C GLY A 147 40.76 7.03 -8.19
N GLY A 148 40.26 6.33 -9.23
CA GLY A 148 41.05 5.48 -10.14
C GLY A 148 41.63 6.19 -11.38
N THR A 149 41.22 7.43 -11.68
CA THR A 149 41.65 8.19 -12.87
C THR A 149 42.69 9.27 -12.55
N GLY A 150 43.72 8.91 -11.79
CA GLY A 150 44.79 9.82 -11.40
C GLY A 150 46.13 9.12 -11.19
N SER A 151 46.55 8.27 -12.13
CA SER A 151 47.97 7.93 -12.24
C SER A 151 48.65 9.11 -12.93
N LEU A 152 49.31 9.95 -12.14
CA LEU A 152 50.24 10.96 -12.64
C LEU A 152 51.35 10.24 -13.42
N ILE A 153 51.40 10.49 -14.73
CA ILE A 153 52.60 10.29 -15.55
C ILE A 153 53.39 11.59 -15.48
#